data_AF-A0A943SKM3-F1
#
_entry.id   AF-A0A943SKM3-F1
#
_cell.length_a   1.000
_cell.length_b   1.000
_cell.length_c   1.000
_cell.angle_alpha   90.00
_cell.angle_beta   90.00
_cell.angle_gamma   90.00
#
_symmetry.space_group_name_H-M   'P 1'
#
loop_
_entity.id
_entity.type
_entity.pdbx_description
1 polymer ?
#
loop_
_entity_poly.entity_id
_entity_poly.type
_entity_poly.pdbx_seq_one_letter_code
_entity_poly.pdbx_strand_id
1 'polypeptide(L)'
;AWVPDWLAFVQNEEPTAVPVIAQLLFFEFALSGLKLASLNTPNALSNSFSVIGALILGDFAVQAHWFVPEVIMYMGLVAVGNFAQPSYELGYAFNLCRIMLLVLIWLLNLWGLILGILVIILLLATNQTVSGKSYLYPLIPFNGAALKRLLVRCRMSNKNS
;
A
#
# COMPACT_ATOMS: atom_id res chain seq x y z
N ALA A 1 -22.47 -5.54 13.75
CA ALA A 1 -21.44 -6.60 13.82
C ALA A 1 -20.68 -6.43 15.13
N TRP A 2 -20.30 -7.50 15.82
CA TRP A 2 -19.65 -7.40 17.15
C TRP A 2 -18.18 -6.99 16.97
N VAL A 3 -17.94 -5.69 16.94
CA VAL A 3 -16.60 -5.11 16.88
C VAL A 3 -16.29 -4.55 18.28
N PRO A 4 -15.15 -4.89 18.90
CA PRO A 4 -14.76 -4.32 20.19
C PRO A 4 -14.68 -2.80 20.16
N ASP A 5 -14.98 -2.11 21.27
CA ASP A 5 -15.02 -0.64 21.34
C ASP A 5 -13.71 0.05 20.88
N TRP A 6 -12.56 -0.59 21.14
CA TRP A 6 -11.25 -0.09 20.70
C TRP A 6 -11.03 -0.16 19.19
N LEU A 7 -11.87 -0.89 18.46
CA LEU A 7 -11.85 -1.06 17.02
C LEU A 7 -13.08 -0.42 16.34
N ALA A 8 -13.87 0.37 17.08
CA ALA A 8 -15.08 1.02 16.58
C ALA A 8 -14.83 1.90 15.34
N PHE A 9 -13.63 2.51 15.25
CA PHE A 9 -13.18 3.30 14.10
C PHE A 9 -13.12 2.52 12.76
N VAL A 10 -13.27 1.20 12.78
CA VAL A 10 -13.29 0.36 11.57
C VAL A 10 -14.69 0.28 10.95
N GLN A 11 -15.75 0.60 11.70
CA GLN A 11 -17.11 0.58 11.18
C GLN A 11 -17.39 1.86 10.40
N ASN A 12 -17.89 1.72 9.18
CA ASN A 12 -18.46 2.85 8.45
C ASN A 12 -19.85 3.14 9.02
N GLU A 13 -19.97 4.21 9.80
CA GLU A 13 -21.24 4.59 10.41
C GLU A 13 -22.10 5.51 9.52
N GLU A 14 -21.53 6.09 8.46
CA GLU A 14 -22.24 7.07 7.62
C GLU A 14 -22.58 6.55 6.21
N PRO A 15 -23.82 6.79 5.73
CA PRO A 15 -24.18 6.54 4.34
C PRO A 15 -23.43 7.53 3.45
N THR A 16 -22.54 7.01 2.60
CA THR A 16 -21.75 7.82 1.67
C THR A 16 -22.33 7.83 0.27
N ALA A 17 -22.17 8.96 -0.43
CA ALA A 17 -22.64 9.12 -1.79
C ALA A 17 -21.86 8.25 -2.79
N VAL A 18 -20.57 7.99 -2.50
CA VAL A 18 -19.67 7.19 -3.32
C VAL A 18 -19.35 5.88 -2.61
N PRO A 19 -19.48 4.71 -3.27
CA PRO A 19 -19.10 3.43 -2.69
C PRO A 19 -17.64 3.39 -2.22
N VAL A 20 -17.40 2.75 -1.08
CA VAL A 20 -16.06 2.62 -0.44
C VAL A 20 -15.00 2.08 -1.40
N ILE A 21 -15.37 1.08 -2.21
CA ILE A 21 -14.45 0.51 -3.22
C ILE A 21 -13.99 1.56 -4.23
N ALA A 22 -14.88 2.44 -4.67
CA ALA A 22 -14.57 3.47 -5.64
C ALA A 22 -13.66 4.54 -5.02
N GLN A 23 -13.89 4.87 -3.74
CA GLN A 23 -13.00 5.76 -2.97
C GLN A 23 -11.59 5.18 -2.87
N LEU A 24 -11.45 3.90 -2.51
CA LEU A 24 -10.16 3.22 -2.40
C LEU A 24 -9.43 3.18 -3.75
N LEU A 25 -10.12 2.78 -4.83
CA LEU A 25 -9.54 2.75 -6.17
C LEU A 25 -9.12 4.14 -6.66
N PHE A 26 -9.93 5.17 -6.38
CA PHE A 26 -9.59 6.56 -6.69
C PHE A 26 -8.29 6.96 -6.01
N PHE A 27 -8.14 6.69 -4.71
CA PHE A 27 -6.92 7.02 -3.99
C PHE A 27 -5.71 6.23 -4.49
N GLU A 28 -5.85 4.96 -4.90
CA GLU A 28 -4.72 4.24 -5.49
C GLU A 28 -4.24 4.83 -6.80
N PHE A 29 -5.19 5.23 -7.64
CA PHE A 29 -4.86 5.90 -8.88
C PHE A 29 -4.23 7.27 -8.62
N ALA A 30 -4.79 8.05 -7.68
CA ALA A 30 -4.29 9.36 -7.31
C ALA A 30 -2.85 9.29 -6.75
N LEU A 31 -2.58 8.36 -5.81
CA LEU A 31 -1.24 8.17 -5.25
C LEU A 31 -0.23 7.71 -6.29
N SER A 32 -0.63 6.78 -7.17
CA SER A 32 0.24 6.30 -8.24
C SER A 32 0.53 7.39 -9.28
N GLY A 33 -0.48 8.17 -9.65
CA GLY A 33 -0.36 9.31 -10.56
C GLY A 33 0.50 10.42 -9.97
N LEU A 34 0.32 10.74 -8.68
CA LEU A 34 1.16 11.70 -7.97
C LEU A 34 2.63 11.24 -7.93
N LYS A 35 2.88 9.96 -7.65
CA LYS A 35 4.23 9.39 -7.67
C LYS A 35 4.87 9.51 -9.06
N LEU A 36 4.14 9.17 -10.13
CA LEU A 36 4.58 9.33 -11.52
C LEU A 36 4.87 10.80 -11.87
N ALA A 37 4.00 11.73 -11.46
CA ALA A 37 4.17 13.16 -11.73
C ALA A 37 5.38 13.73 -10.97
N SER A 38 5.58 13.33 -9.71
CA SER A 38 6.70 13.77 -8.87
C SER A 38 8.07 13.33 -9.40
N LEU A 39 8.12 12.17 -10.07
CA LEU A 39 9.35 11.68 -10.70
C LEU A 39 9.73 12.47 -11.97
N ASN A 40 8.73 13.03 -12.66
CA ASN A 40 8.91 13.73 -13.92
C ASN A 40 8.95 15.26 -13.78
N THR A 41 8.67 15.80 -12.59
CA THR A 41 8.63 17.24 -12.34
C THR A 41 9.67 17.61 -11.27
N PRO A 42 10.66 18.48 -11.56
CA PRO A 42 11.57 18.99 -10.55
C PRO A 42 10.79 19.78 -9.49
N ASN A 43 10.96 19.42 -8.22
CA ASN A 43 10.18 19.91 -7.08
C ASN A 43 10.14 21.44 -6.97
N ALA A 44 8.92 22.00 -6.91
CA ALA A 44 8.58 23.15 -6.07
C ALA A 44 7.06 23.41 -6.10
N LEU A 45 6.26 22.60 -5.41
CA LEU A 45 4.94 23.05 -4.96
C LEU A 45 5.08 23.50 -3.51
N SER A 46 5.03 24.82 -3.35
CA SER A 46 5.10 25.59 -2.11
C SER A 46 4.50 24.83 -0.93
N ASN A 47 5.37 24.38 -0.01
CA ASN A 47 5.04 23.45 1.07
C ASN A 47 3.81 23.90 1.88
N SER A 48 3.70 25.20 2.18
CA SER A 48 2.57 25.74 2.96
C SER A 48 1.25 25.76 2.18
N PHE A 49 1.26 26.20 0.91
CA PHE A 49 0.04 26.21 0.09
C PHE A 49 -0.42 24.79 -0.25
N SER A 50 0.52 23.86 -0.45
CA SER A 50 0.21 22.45 -0.70
C SER A 50 -0.45 21.78 0.50
N VAL A 51 0.04 22.04 1.72
CA VAL A 51 -0.55 21.50 2.96
C VAL A 51 -1.93 22.09 3.24
N ILE A 52 -2.07 23.42 3.16
CA ILE A 52 -3.36 24.09 3.38
C ILE A 52 -4.38 23.65 2.33
N GLY A 53 -3.98 23.56 1.06
CA GLY A 53 -4.84 23.07 -0.01
C GLY A 53 -5.30 21.62 0.24
N ALA A 54 -4.39 20.74 0.64
CA ALA A 54 -4.72 19.35 0.94
C ALA A 54 -5.68 19.20 2.14
N LEU A 55 -5.47 19.98 3.20
CA LEU A 55 -6.34 19.96 4.38
C LEU A 55 -7.74 20.50 4.07
N ILE A 56 -7.84 21.64 3.40
CA ILE A 56 -9.12 22.27 3.07
C ILE A 56 -9.92 21.42 2.08
N LEU A 57 -9.28 20.93 1.01
CA LEU A 57 -9.94 20.02 0.05
C LEU A 57 -10.35 18.71 0.72
N GLY A 58 -9.52 18.16 1.62
CA GLY A 58 -9.84 16.95 2.37
C GLY A 58 -11.07 17.13 3.25
N ASP A 59 -11.11 18.21 4.02
CA ASP A 59 -12.21 18.53 4.92
C ASP A 59 -13.52 18.75 4.17
N PHE A 60 -13.50 19.52 3.07
CA PHE A 60 -14.68 19.68 2.21
C PHE A 60 -15.14 18.37 1.57
N ALA A 61 -14.21 17.49 1.20
CA ALA A 61 -14.58 16.22 0.57
C ALA A 61 -15.20 15.22 1.56
N VAL A 62 -14.85 15.31 2.85
CA VAL A 62 -15.54 14.61 3.93
C VAL A 62 -16.92 15.23 4.18
N GLN A 63 -17.01 16.55 4.32
CA GLN A 63 -18.27 17.26 4.55
C GLN A 63 -19.28 17.07 3.41
N ALA A 64 -18.81 16.91 2.17
CA ALA A 64 -19.65 16.60 1.01
C ALA A 64 -20.09 15.12 0.95
N HIS A 65 -19.74 14.29 1.93
CA HIS A 65 -19.96 12.84 1.98
C HIS A 65 -19.44 12.09 0.74
N TRP A 66 -18.41 12.64 0.08
CA TRP A 66 -17.71 11.99 -1.02
C TRP A 66 -16.71 10.96 -0.52
N PHE A 67 -16.02 11.26 0.59
CA PHE A 67 -15.07 10.36 1.23
C PHE A 67 -15.39 10.14 2.69
N VAL A 68 -15.18 8.90 3.14
CA VAL A 68 -15.25 8.53 4.55
C VAL A 68 -13.91 8.86 5.23
N PRO A 69 -13.89 9.54 6.40
CA PRO A 69 -12.65 9.84 7.13
C PRO A 69 -11.74 8.61 7.35
N GLU A 70 -12.35 7.47 7.63
CA GLU A 70 -11.72 6.17 7.87
C GLU A 70 -10.92 5.73 6.63
N VAL A 71 -11.50 5.88 5.44
CA VAL A 71 -10.82 5.56 4.17
C VAL A 71 -9.63 6.50 3.95
N ILE A 72 -9.80 7.80 4.22
CA ILE A 72 -8.71 8.78 4.09
C ILE A 72 -7.56 8.41 5.05
N MET A 73 -7.85 8.03 6.28
CA MET A 73 -6.86 7.56 7.26
C MET A 73 -6.08 6.35 6.73
N TYR A 74 -6.77 5.30 6.26
CA TYR A 74 -6.11 4.10 5.72
C TYR A 74 -5.23 4.42 4.51
N MET A 75 -5.72 5.26 3.60
CA MET A 75 -4.97 5.67 2.42
C MET A 75 -3.78 6.58 2.76
N GLY A 76 -3.86 7.36 3.84
CA GLY A 76 -2.74 8.11 4.39
C GLY A 76 -1.60 7.22 4.87
N LEU A 77 -1.91 6.16 5.63
CA LEU A 77 -0.91 5.19 6.10
C LEU A 77 -0.24 4.45 4.93
N VAL A 78 -1.05 4.04 3.97
CA VAL A 78 -0.62 3.50 2.68
C VAL A 78 0.36 4.42 1.98
N ALA A 79 0.05 5.73 1.91
CA ALA A 79 0.86 6.69 1.19
C ALA A 79 2.23 6.83 1.84
N VAL A 80 2.26 6.96 3.18
CA VAL A 80 3.50 6.98 3.97
C VAL A 80 4.32 5.71 3.76
N GLY A 81 3.70 4.53 3.79
CA GLY A 81 4.37 3.26 3.50
C GLY A 81 4.97 3.20 2.09
N ASN A 82 4.25 3.73 1.10
CA ASN A 82 4.71 3.81 -0.29
C ASN A 82 5.89 4.79 -0.50
N PHE A 83 6.00 5.82 0.33
CA PHE A 83 7.15 6.74 0.35
C PHE A 83 8.37 6.13 1.06
N ALA A 84 8.16 5.24 2.03
CA ALA A 84 9.25 4.55 2.71
C ALA A 84 9.97 3.50 1.83
N GLN A 85 9.31 3.02 0.77
CA GLN A 85 9.88 2.01 -0.13
C GLN A 85 10.93 2.63 -1.08
N PRO A 86 12.23 2.23 -1.00
CA PRO A 86 13.28 2.82 -1.82
C PRO A 86 13.28 2.32 -3.27
N SER A 87 12.70 1.16 -3.55
CA SER A 87 12.61 0.61 -4.91
C SER A 87 11.30 1.01 -5.59
N TYR A 88 11.42 1.71 -6.71
CA TYR A 88 10.26 2.14 -7.51
C TYR A 88 9.52 0.96 -8.13
N GLU A 89 10.25 0.03 -8.76
CA GLU A 89 9.69 -1.16 -9.40
C GLU A 89 8.89 -2.01 -8.40
N LEU A 90 9.45 -2.21 -7.20
CA LEU A 90 8.77 -2.94 -6.13
C LEU A 90 7.53 -2.19 -5.62
N GLY A 91 7.61 -0.86 -5.51
CA GLY A 91 6.45 -0.03 -5.16
C GLY A 91 5.31 -0.16 -6.18
N TYR A 92 5.62 -0.17 -7.48
CA TYR A 92 4.61 -0.39 -8.52
C TYR A 92 4.01 -1.80 -8.45
N ALA A 93 4.82 -2.82 -8.18
CA ALA A 93 4.34 -4.19 -8.00
C ALA A 93 3.34 -4.29 -6.84
N PHE A 94 3.62 -3.65 -5.69
CA PHE A 94 2.69 -3.61 -4.56
C PHE A 94 1.40 -2.87 -4.87
N ASN A 95 1.48 -1.74 -5.60
CA ASN A 95 0.28 -1.02 -6.03
C ASN A 95 -0.62 -1.87 -6.94
N LEU A 96 -0.05 -2.59 -7.91
CA LEU A 96 -0.81 -3.48 -8.78
C LEU A 96 -1.42 -4.66 -8.02
N CYS A 97 -0.65 -5.31 -7.13
CA CYS A 97 -1.17 -6.41 -6.29
C CYS A 97 -2.35 -5.96 -5.43
N ARG A 98 -2.33 -4.72 -4.95
CA ARG A 98 -3.38 -4.14 -4.13
C ARG A 98 -4.62 -3.75 -4.91
N ILE A 99 -4.47 -3.15 -6.09
CA ILE A 99 -5.59 -2.92 -7.01
C ILE A 99 -6.25 -4.25 -7.36
N MET A 100 -5.44 -5.28 -7.67
CA MET A 100 -5.94 -6.63 -7.90
C MET A 100 -6.75 -7.15 -6.70
N LEU A 101 -6.21 -7.07 -5.47
CA LEU A 101 -6.94 -7.48 -4.26
C LEU A 101 -8.27 -6.75 -4.10
N LEU A 102 -8.28 -5.42 -4.26
CA LEU A 102 -9.50 -4.61 -4.12
C LEU A 102 -10.58 -5.05 -5.12
N VAL A 103 -10.19 -5.28 -6.39
CA VAL A 103 -11.12 -5.78 -7.42
C VAL A 103 -11.64 -7.17 -7.11
N LEU A 104 -10.77 -8.10 -6.64
CA LEU A 104 -11.21 -9.44 -6.25
C LEU A 104 -12.16 -9.42 -5.06
N ILE A 105 -11.89 -8.61 -4.03
CA ILE A 105 -12.76 -8.46 -2.87
C ILE A 105 -14.10 -7.85 -3.28
N TRP A 106 -14.11 -6.91 -4.22
CA TRP A 106 -15.37 -6.35 -4.71
C TRP A 106 -16.23 -7.39 -5.43
N LEU A 107 -15.62 -8.28 -6.23
CA LEU A 107 -16.34 -9.31 -6.99
C LEU A 107 -16.76 -10.51 -6.14
N LEU A 108 -15.89 -10.97 -5.23
CA LEU A 108 -15.99 -12.27 -4.54
C LEU A 108 -16.01 -12.13 -3.01
N ASN A 109 -15.96 -10.91 -2.48
CA ASN A 109 -15.95 -10.60 -1.05
C ASN A 109 -14.80 -11.34 -0.32
N LEU A 110 -15.09 -12.06 0.76
CA LEU A 110 -14.10 -12.84 1.54
C LEU A 110 -13.35 -13.87 0.69
N TRP A 111 -14.01 -14.52 -0.27
CA TRP A 111 -13.34 -15.47 -1.17
C TRP A 111 -12.33 -14.78 -2.08
N GLY A 112 -12.62 -13.54 -2.48
CA GLY A 112 -11.70 -12.70 -3.24
C GLY A 112 -10.44 -12.34 -2.46
N LEU A 113 -10.58 -12.05 -1.16
CA LEU A 113 -9.44 -11.82 -0.27
C LEU A 113 -8.53 -13.05 -0.19
N ILE A 114 -9.10 -14.22 0.08
CA ILE A 114 -8.35 -15.48 0.22
C ILE A 114 -7.64 -15.82 -1.10
N LEU A 115 -8.37 -15.78 -2.22
CA LEU A 115 -7.80 -16.09 -3.53
C LEU A 115 -6.71 -15.08 -3.92
N GLY A 116 -6.94 -13.78 -3.69
CA GLY A 116 -5.96 -12.75 -4.00
C GLY A 116 -4.67 -12.88 -3.17
N ILE A 117 -4.78 -13.21 -1.89
CA ILE A 117 -3.61 -13.49 -1.05
C ILE A 117 -2.84 -14.72 -1.57
N LEU A 118 -3.54 -15.80 -1.93
CA LEU A 118 -2.93 -16.99 -2.50
C LEU A 118 -2.19 -16.67 -3.81
N VAL A 119 -2.79 -15.87 -4.69
CA VAL A 119 -2.16 -15.41 -5.94
C VAL A 119 -0.90 -14.59 -5.65
N ILE A 120 -0.92 -13.68 -4.67
CA ILE A 120 0.25 -12.90 -4.29
C ILE A 120 1.37 -13.80 -3.76
N ILE A 121 1.05 -14.77 -2.89
CA ILE A 121 2.04 -15.73 -2.36
C ILE A 121 2.64 -16.54 -3.51
N LEU A 122 1.81 -17.01 -4.45
CA LEU A 122 2.25 -17.76 -5.62
C LEU A 122 3.14 -16.91 -6.53
N LEU A 123 2.77 -15.64 -6.77
CA LEU A 123 3.59 -14.71 -7.53
C LEU A 123 4.95 -14.50 -6.87
N LEU A 124 5.01 -14.34 -5.55
CA LEU A 124 6.28 -14.19 -4.83
C LEU A 124 7.13 -15.47 -4.87
N ALA A 125 6.49 -16.65 -4.81
CA ALA A 125 7.18 -17.94 -4.86
C ALA A 125 7.78 -18.22 -6.25
N THR A 126 7.01 -17.93 -7.31
CA THR A 126 7.42 -18.17 -8.70
C THR A 126 8.38 -17.09 -9.22
N ASN A 127 8.32 -15.86 -8.70
CA ASN A 127 9.28 -14.82 -9.06
C ASN A 127 10.65 -15.12 -8.45
N GLN A 128 11.55 -15.65 -9.27
CA GLN A 128 12.96 -15.78 -8.96
C GLN A 128 13.64 -14.41 -9.11
N THR A 129 14.37 -13.97 -8.10
CA THR A 129 15.19 -12.76 -8.19
C THR A 129 16.31 -12.97 -9.21
N VAL A 130 16.87 -11.87 -9.73
CA VAL A 130 18.03 -11.86 -10.65
C VAL A 130 19.26 -12.61 -10.09
N SER A 131 19.30 -12.86 -8.78
CA SER A 131 20.33 -13.66 -8.08
C SER A 131 20.03 -15.18 -8.05
N GLY A 132 18.97 -15.65 -8.73
CA GLY A 132 18.56 -17.06 -8.80
C GLY A 132 17.86 -17.60 -7.54
N LYS A 133 17.56 -16.74 -6.55
CA LYS A 133 16.84 -17.11 -5.32
C LYS A 133 15.45 -16.49 -5.31
N SER A 134 14.44 -17.20 -4.82
CA SER A 134 13.07 -16.66 -4.70
C SER A 134 13.04 -15.43 -3.77
N TYR A 135 12.10 -14.49 -4.01
CA TYR A 135 11.85 -13.36 -3.10
C TYR A 135 11.50 -13.81 -1.67
N LEU A 136 11.03 -15.06 -1.49
CA LEU A 136 10.80 -15.64 -0.17
C LEU A 136 12.08 -16.06 0.57
N TYR A 137 13.27 -15.97 -0.02
CA TYR A 137 14.51 -16.25 0.70
C TYR A 137 14.81 -15.11 1.68
N PRO A 138 14.99 -15.34 3.00
CA PRO A 138 15.34 -16.59 3.68
C PRO A 138 14.21 -17.23 4.52
N LEU A 139 12.94 -16.91 4.25
CA LEU A 139 11.78 -17.58 4.89
C LEU A 139 11.52 -18.97 4.27
N ILE A 140 11.67 -19.10 2.96
CA ILE A 140 11.53 -20.36 2.22
C ILE A 140 12.64 -20.46 1.15
N PRO A 141 13.60 -21.39 1.23
CA PRO A 141 13.94 -22.25 2.38
C PRO A 141 14.44 -21.45 3.59
N PHE A 142 14.04 -21.85 4.79
CA PHE A 142 14.32 -21.11 6.03
C PHE A 142 15.82 -21.04 6.35
N ASN A 143 16.39 -19.84 6.42
CA ASN A 143 17.77 -19.58 6.84
C ASN A 143 17.84 -18.50 7.92
N GLY A 144 17.79 -18.92 9.18
CA GLY A 144 17.79 -18.01 10.34
C GLY A 144 19.04 -17.12 10.46
N ALA A 145 20.20 -17.57 9.95
CA ALA A 145 21.42 -16.75 9.94
C ALA A 145 21.33 -15.59 8.94
N ALA A 146 20.71 -15.83 7.78
CA ALA A 146 20.42 -14.78 6.80
C ALA A 146 19.32 -13.82 7.29
N LEU A 147 18.29 -14.34 7.95
CA LEU A 147 17.20 -13.52 8.52
C LEU A 147 17.72 -12.58 9.63
N LYS A 148 18.60 -13.08 10.51
CA LYS A 148 19.22 -12.25 11.56
C LYS A 148 20.14 -11.17 10.98
N ARG A 149 20.82 -11.42 9.85
CA ARG A 149 21.62 -10.42 9.11
C ARG A 149 20.77 -9.40 8.34
N LEU A 150 19.52 -9.73 8.01
CA LEU A 150 18.54 -8.82 7.42
C LEU A 150 17.94 -7.88 8.47
N LEU A 151 17.60 -8.41 9.66
CA LEU A 151 17.06 -7.63 10.77
C LEU A 151 18.13 -6.77 11.46
N VAL A 152 19.33 -7.33 11.67
CA VAL A 152 20.49 -6.62 12.20
C VAL A 152 21.37 -6.27 11.02
N ARG A 153 21.34 -5.01 10.58
CA ARG A 153 22.15 -4.50 9.47
C ARG A 153 23.65 -4.69 9.75
N CYS A 154 24.18 -5.86 9.45
CA CYS A 154 25.61 -6.13 9.49
C CYS A 154 26.24 -5.62 8.19
N ARG A 155 27.31 -4.84 8.31
CA ARG A 155 28.10 -4.36 7.17
C ARG A 155 28.58 -5.57 6.35
N MET A 156 28.38 -5.56 5.04
CA MET A 156 28.96 -6.59 4.17
C MET A 156 30.47 -6.54 4.31
N SER A 157 31.05 -7.56 4.97
CA SER A 157 32.49 -7.74 4.99
C SER A 157 32.90 -8.26 3.62
N ASN A 158 33.61 -7.41 2.87
CA ASN A 158 34.19 -7.74 1.58
C ASN A 158 35.19 -8.88 1.77
N LYS A 159 34.80 -10.11 1.46
CA LYS A 159 35.72 -11.24 1.30
C LYS A 159 35.36 -12.06 0.07
N ASN A 160 35.87 -11.54 -1.05
CA ASN A 160 36.47 -12.19 -2.21
C ASN A 160 35.57 -12.75 -3.34
N SER A 161 36.04 -12.37 -4.54
CA SER A 161 35.97 -12.98 -5.87
C SER A 161 35.59 -14.45 -5.96
#